data_AF-A0A8I1SQ27-F1
#
_entry.id   AF-A0A8I1SQ27-F1
#
_cell.length_a   1.000
_cell.length_b   1.000
_cell.length_c   1.000
_cell.angle_alpha   90.00
_cell.angle_beta   90.00
_cell.angle_gamma   90.00
#
_symmetry.space_group_name_H-M   'P 1'
#
loop_
_entity.id
_entity.type
_entity.pdbx_description
1 polymer ?
#
loop_
_entity_poly.entity_id
_entity_poly.type
_entity_poly.pdbx_seq_one_letter_code
_entity_poly.pdbx_strand_id
1 'polypeptide(L)' 'MKTLSEDLRERIVVRRSKGDSAAEVARMFGVSKRSVERYWKQQQTTGTLKAKQRGGYRRSCLAGHEDDLRG' A
#
# COMPACT_ATOMS: atom_id res chain seq x y z
N MET A 1 -9.79 2.95 -8.65
CA MET A 1 -8.92 1.81 -8.26
C MET A 1 -8.86 1.74 -6.73
N LYS A 2 -9.64 0.86 -6.09
CA LYS A 2 -9.66 0.72 -4.61
C LYS A 2 -8.31 0.18 -4.14
N THR A 3 -7.62 0.96 -3.32
CA THR A 3 -6.43 0.50 -2.60
C THR A 3 -6.86 -0.59 -1.62
N LEU A 4 -6.13 -1.71 -1.58
CA LEU A 4 -6.33 -2.71 -0.53
C LEU A 4 -6.16 -2.03 0.83
N SER A 5 -7.14 -2.19 1.73
CA SER A 5 -7.13 -1.63 3.10
C SER A 5 -5.83 -1.99 3.81
N GLU A 6 -5.34 -1.08 4.64
CA GLU A 6 -4.10 -1.27 5.42
C GLU A 6 -4.20 -2.51 6.32
N ASP A 7 -5.37 -2.72 6.94
CA ASP A 7 -5.70 -3.93 7.71
C ASP A 7 -5.40 -5.23 6.94
N LEU A 8 -5.79 -5.31 5.66
CA LEU A 8 -5.57 -6.52 4.87
C LEU A 8 -4.08 -6.79 4.67
N ARG A 9 -3.27 -5.74 4.51
CA ARG A 9 -1.81 -5.88 4.31
C ARG A 9 -1.13 -6.33 5.59
N GLU A 10 -1.54 -5.75 6.72
CA GLU A 10 -1.05 -6.15 8.05
C GLU A 10 -1.37 -7.61 8.32
N ARG A 11 -2.62 -8.03 8.08
CA ARG A 11 -3.04 -9.42 8.28
C ARG A 11 -2.27 -10.40 7.38
N ILE A 12 -2.02 -10.05 6.11
CA ILE A 12 -1.19 -10.84 5.19
C ILE A 12 0.23 -11.02 5.75
N VAL A 13 0.85 -9.94 6.22
CA VAL A 13 2.23 -9.96 6.73
C VAL A 13 2.36 -10.71 8.05
N VAL A 14 1.40 -10.54 8.97
CA VAL A 14 1.35 -11.30 10.23
C VAL A 14 1.29 -12.81 9.95
N ARG A 15 0.46 -13.24 9.00
CA ARG A 15 0.38 -14.65 8.57
C ARG A 15 1.70 -15.13 7.96
N ARG A 16 2.29 -14.33 7.07
CA ARG A 16 3.58 -14.66 6.47
C ARG A 16 4.71 -14.74 7.50
N SER A 17 4.69 -13.88 8.52
CA SER A 17 5.65 -13.89 9.64
C SER A 17 5.49 -15.12 10.54
N LYS A 18 4.29 -15.73 10.59
CA LYS A 18 4.03 -16.98 11.32
C LYS A 18 4.55 -18.23 10.60
N GLY A 19 5.07 -18.09 9.37
CA GLY A 19 5.62 -19.20 8.58
C GLY A 19 4.72 -19.64 7.42
N ASP A 20 3.50 -19.11 7.29
CA ASP A 20 2.58 -19.50 6.23
C ASP A 20 3.17 -19.21 4.83
N SER A 21 2.90 -20.10 3.88
CA SER A 21 3.37 -19.93 2.50
C SER A 21 2.58 -18.82 1.78
N ALA A 22 3.22 -18.12 0.84
CA ALA A 22 2.56 -17.06 0.08
C ALA A 22 1.29 -17.55 -0.68
N ALA A 23 1.27 -18.82 -1.08
CA ALA A 23 0.11 -19.45 -1.73
C ALA A 23 -1.05 -19.70 -0.76
N GLU A 24 -0.76 -20.07 0.49
CA GLU A 24 -1.78 -20.30 1.52
C GLU A 24 -2.42 -18.99 1.96
N VAL A 25 -1.59 -17.98 2.20
CA VAL A 25 -2.05 -16.63 2.53
C VAL A 25 -2.86 -16.03 1.38
N ALA A 26 -2.45 -16.23 0.13
CA ALA A 26 -3.20 -15.80 -1.05
C ALA A 26 -4.61 -16.41 -1.09
N ARG A 27 -4.74 -17.72 -0.86
CA ARG A 27 -6.03 -18.41 -0.79
C ARG A 27 -6.89 -17.93 0.38
N MET A 28 -6.29 -17.74 1.56
CA MET A 28 -6.99 -17.33 2.78
C MET A 28 -7.62 -15.94 2.66
N PHE A 29 -6.94 -15.00 1.99
CA PHE A 29 -7.39 -13.62 1.84
C PHE A 29 -8.00 -13.29 0.47
N GLY A 30 -8.09 -14.27 -0.44
CA GLY A 30 -8.62 -14.06 -1.79
C GLY A 30 -7.78 -13.08 -2.63
N VAL A 31 -6.47 -13.04 -2.40
CA VAL A 31 -5.55 -12.12 -3.10
C VAL A 31 -4.56 -12.89 -3.98
N SER A 32 -3.92 -12.21 -4.93
CA SER A 32 -2.89 -12.83 -5.74
C SER A 32 -1.59 -13.06 -4.96
N LYS A 33 -0.90 -14.18 -5.23
CA LYS A 33 0.42 -14.51 -4.64
C LYS A 33 1.42 -13.36 -4.80
N ARG A 34 1.44 -12.72 -5.96
CA ARG A 34 2.30 -11.56 -6.25
C ARG A 34 2.05 -10.38 -5.30
N SER A 35 0.80 -10.16 -4.89
CA SER A 35 0.47 -9.11 -3.91
C SER A 35 1.01 -9.45 -2.53
N VAL A 36 0.91 -10.72 -2.12
CA VAL A 36 1.48 -11.20 -0.85
C VAL A 36 3.00 -11.01 -0.83
N GLU A 37 3.70 -11.45 -1.86
CA GLU A 37 5.17 -11.29 -1.98
C GLU A 37 5.59 -9.82 -1.99
N ARG A 38 4.82 -8.96 -2.68
CA ARG A 38 5.05 -7.52 -2.69
C ARG A 38 4.98 -6.92 -1.28
N TYR A 39 3.95 -7.24 -0.51
CA TYR A 39 3.81 -6.71 0.86
C TYR A 39 4.85 -7.29 1.82
N TRP A 40 5.18 -8.57 1.67
CA TRP A 40 6.27 -9.18 2.44
C TRP A 40 7.61 -8.49 2.18
N LYS A 41 7.94 -8.27 0.91
CA LYS A 41 9.16 -7.52 0.54
C LYS A 41 9.12 -6.09 1.09
N GLN A 42 7.98 -5.41 1.00
CA GLN A 42 7.80 -4.07 1.55
C GLN A 42 8.00 -4.04 3.08
N GLN A 43 7.50 -5.04 3.82
CA GLN A 43 7.73 -5.17 5.26
C GLN A 43 9.22 -5.33 5.56
N GLN A 44 9.92 -6.22 4.85
CA GLN A 44 11.35 -6.45 5.07
C GLN A 44 12.22 -5.23 4.73
N THR A 45 11.86 -4.48 3.67
CA THR A 45 12.66 -3.33 3.22
C THR A 45 12.38 -2.06 4.03
N THR A 46 11.12 -1.78 4.38
CA THR A 46 10.72 -0.47 4.93
C THR A 46 10.15 -0.58 6.35
N GLY A 47 9.84 -1.78 6.82
CA GLY A 47 9.20 -2.00 8.14
C GLY A 47 7.76 -1.48 8.23
N THR A 48 7.26 -0.81 7.19
CA THR A 48 5.99 -0.07 7.21
C THR A 48 5.07 -0.53 6.07
N LEU A 49 3.84 -0.92 6.43
CA LEU A 49 2.79 -1.35 5.50
C LEU A 49 1.81 -0.25 5.10
N LYS A 50 1.98 0.94 5.68
CA LYS A 50 1.22 2.12 5.31
C LYS A 50 1.26 2.33 3.81
N ALA A 51 0.11 2.69 3.26
CA ALA A 51 0.06 3.07 1.85
C ALA A 51 1.02 4.24 1.63
N LYS A 52 1.90 4.12 0.63
CA LYS A 52 2.64 5.30 0.16
C LYS A 52 1.62 6.36 -0.26
N GLN A 53 1.89 7.61 0.09
CA GLN A 53 1.06 8.74 -0.29
C GLN A 53 0.77 8.69 -1.81
N ARG A 54 -0.52 8.58 -2.17
CA ARG A 54 -0.97 8.60 -3.57
C ARG A 54 -1.37 10.03 -3.93
N GLY A 55 -0.53 10.70 -4.72
CA GLY A 55 -0.74 12.10 -5.13
C GLY A 55 -0.22 13.12 -4.09
N GLY A 56 -0.06 14.38 -4.50
CA GLY A 56 0.40 15.47 -3.63
C GLY A 56 1.92 15.63 -3.48
N TYR A 57 2.74 14.77 -4.13
CA TYR A 57 4.20 15.00 -4.19
C TYR A 57 4.58 16.21 -5.06
N ARG A 58 3.75 16.52 -6.06
CA ARG A 58 3.93 17.67 -6.93
C ARG A 58 3.09 18.81 -6.38
N ARG A 59 3.74 19.77 -5.70
CA ARG A 59 3.14 21.08 -5.50
C ARG A 59 2.97 21.72 -6.87
N SER A 60 1.76 22.16 -7.21
CA SER A 60 1.53 22.93 -8.44
C SER A 60 2.42 24.17 -8.40
N CYS A 61 2.99 24.58 -9.53
CA CYS A 61 3.68 25.87 -9.65
C CYS A 61 2.74 27.07 -9.39
N LEU A 62 1.43 26.82 -9.35
CA LEU A 62 0.40 27.80 -9.04
C LEU A 62 -0.03 27.80 -7.57
N ALA A 63 0.64 27.04 -6.70
CA ALA A 63 0.39 27.09 -5.25
C ALA A 63 0.78 28.49 -4.72
N GLY A 64 -0.22 29.35 -4.49
CA GLY A 64 -0.06 30.76 -4.11
C GLY A 64 -0.73 31.76 -5.05
N HIS A 65 -1.15 31.34 -6.24
CA HIS A 65 -1.91 32.15 -7.21
C HIS A 65 -3.39 31.71 -7.30
N GLU A 66 -3.93 31.19 -6.19
CA GLU A 66 -5.30 30.65 -6.14
C GLU A 66 -6.37 31.73 -6.33
N ASP A 67 -6.04 32.98 -6.03
CA ASP A 67 -6.91 34.15 -6.22
C ASP A 67 -7.03 34.54 -7.70
N ASP A 68 -5.92 34.45 -8.46
CA ASP A 68 -5.83 34.80 -9.88
C ASP A 68 -6.56 33.79 -10.79
N LEU A 69 -6.65 32.53 -10.33
CA LEU A 69 -7.32 31.43 -11.05
C LEU A 69 -8.84 31.40 -10.85
N ARG A 70 -9.37 32.14 -9.87
CA ARG A 70 -10.81 32.22 -9.58
C ARG A 70 -11.48 33.46 -10.19
N GLY A 71 -10.70 34.30 -10.88
CA GLY A 71 -11.17 35.46 -11.63
C GLY A 71 -11.84 35.09 -12.95
#